data_AF-A0A1H6FXR3-F1
#
_entry.id   AF-A0A1H6FXR3-F1
#
_cell.length_a   1.000
_cell.length_b   1.000
_cell.length_c   1.000
_cell.angle_alpha   90.00
_cell.angle_beta   90.00
_cell.angle_gamma   90.00
#
_symmetry.space_group_name_H-M   'P 1'
#
loop_
_entity.id
_entity.type
_entity.pdbx_description
1 polymer ?
#
loop_
_entity_poly.entity_id
_entity_poly.type
_entity_poly.pdbx_seq_one_letter_code
_entity_poly.pdbx_strand_id
1 'polypeptide(L)'
;MEIDEVDCRWPFPIRSAPQVTHAVDLGNGHVTSSLVTSAADMLDTDPYELAALYDRIDPDSVDQLLDSVPRESPTGLRVAVETSWKDVSVVATDSGHVAAYPSNRTPNRLNPTAQIHHEWSDDPSLVWSIGRAISTAASDVATGTDSSAKPSTADIVDSLLEQLDADALERTLHPRLTDERTDSRLLLSTNGYEVQIEPDGTIATEPSLTVLKRAGGTVLVAGAVPEDAFDRATATLLGSSEEENTPLFVHHGQNVATAQRRLSMAGHPQSTATVLDHRPSATRSTAAAPVGDSPLDHDADSGPTVISHTDSIESLPGAVHNAIVDGELSDRGQLRVGVDSVHSMLEATSLERTQAAIDGIGQEVREHRGIGHFHLSSPRDGDAVASLEPLFDAVVELRVGDVDVEQRWRLTETGYETAWFPLK
;
A
#
# COMPACT_ATOMS: atom_id res chain seq x y z
N MET A 1 8.89 19.17 18.30
CA MET A 1 8.80 19.05 16.84
C MET A 1 8.53 17.58 16.64
N GLU A 2 7.24 17.27 16.53
CA GLU A 2 6.73 15.92 16.34
C GLU A 2 7.33 15.42 15.03
N ILE A 3 8.10 14.33 15.09
CA ILE A 3 8.53 13.63 13.90
C ILE A 3 7.28 12.88 13.47
N ASP A 4 6.67 13.28 12.36
CA ASP A 4 5.57 12.53 11.74
C ASP A 4 6.09 11.11 11.49
N GLU A 5 5.55 10.14 12.25
CA GLU A 5 5.88 8.72 12.17
C GLU A 5 5.34 8.07 10.87
N VAL A 6 4.88 8.90 9.91
CA VAL A 6 4.10 8.53 8.73
C VAL A 6 4.99 8.19 7.51
N ASP A 7 6.26 8.59 7.51
CA ASP A 7 6.99 8.82 6.25
C ASP A 7 7.92 7.67 5.77
N CYS A 8 7.72 6.45 6.27
CA CYS A 8 8.50 5.28 5.84
C CYS A 8 7.61 4.09 5.44
N ARG A 9 6.73 4.26 4.43
CA ARG A 9 5.94 3.16 3.83
C ARG A 9 6.56 2.60 2.53
N TRP A 10 7.54 3.29 1.97
CA TRP A 10 8.33 2.90 0.81
C TRP A 10 9.84 2.94 1.12
N PRO A 11 10.70 2.08 0.54
CA PRO A 11 10.45 1.01 -0.41
C PRO A 11 10.29 -0.31 0.36
N PHE A 12 9.04 -0.74 0.55
CA PHE A 12 8.69 -2.04 1.10
C PHE A 12 9.06 -2.36 2.58
N PRO A 13 8.42 -1.73 3.59
CA PRO A 13 8.48 -2.25 4.95
C PRO A 13 7.56 -3.48 5.11
N ILE A 14 8.13 -4.64 5.45
CA ILE A 14 7.38 -5.73 6.08
C ILE A 14 7.03 -5.28 7.50
N ARG A 15 5.72 -5.04 7.74
CA ARG A 15 5.08 -4.41 8.92
C ARG A 15 5.13 -5.22 10.22
N SER A 16 6.32 -5.65 10.63
CA SER A 16 6.57 -6.20 11.98
C SER A 16 8.03 -6.04 12.41
N ALA A 17 8.80 -5.15 11.77
CA ALA A 17 10.11 -4.80 12.32
C ALA A 17 9.92 -3.80 13.45
N PRO A 18 10.65 -3.90 14.57
CA PRO A 18 10.98 -2.70 15.31
C PRO A 18 11.64 -1.75 14.31
N GLN A 19 10.91 -0.73 13.87
CA GLN A 19 11.49 0.34 13.09
C GLN A 19 12.38 1.10 14.06
N VAL A 20 13.69 0.94 13.92
CA VAL A 20 14.61 1.88 14.51
C VAL A 20 14.71 3.01 13.51
N THR A 21 13.83 3.99 13.69
CA THR A 21 13.84 5.23 12.92
C THR A 21 15.07 6.03 13.36
N HIS A 22 16.22 5.76 12.75
CA HIS A 22 17.21 6.82 12.59
C HIS A 22 16.70 7.70 11.45
N ALA A 23 15.61 8.43 11.70
CA ALA A 23 15.33 9.67 11.00
C ALA A 23 16.46 10.64 11.40
N VAL A 24 17.64 10.42 10.85
CA VAL A 24 18.61 11.50 10.72
C VAL A 24 17.93 12.42 9.73
N ASP A 25 17.16 13.38 10.25
CA ASP A 25 16.88 14.63 9.57
C ASP A 25 18.24 15.07 9.02
N LEU A 26 18.45 14.87 7.71
CA LEU A 26 19.74 15.01 7.03
C LEU A 26 20.11 16.50 7.01
N GLY A 27 20.37 17.06 8.19
CA GLY A 27 20.94 18.36 8.37
C GLY A 27 22.34 18.33 7.80
N ASN A 28 22.49 18.72 6.53
CA ASN A 28 23.75 18.86 5.81
C ASN A 28 24.66 17.61 5.79
N GLY A 29 24.14 16.41 6.10
CA GLY A 29 24.89 15.15 6.06
C GLY A 29 24.66 14.40 4.75
N HIS A 30 25.71 13.78 4.21
CA HIS A 30 25.61 12.92 3.02
C HIS A 30 24.85 11.62 3.34
N VAL A 31 23.93 11.18 2.46
CA VAL A 31 23.12 9.95 2.64
C VAL A 31 24.02 8.73 2.86
N THR A 32 25.16 8.74 2.19
CA THR A 32 26.20 7.72 2.25
C THR A 32 26.80 7.54 3.64
N SER A 33 26.96 8.61 4.43
CA SER A 33 27.38 8.52 5.83
C SER A 33 26.28 7.89 6.69
N SER A 34 25.03 8.28 6.47
CA SER A 34 23.88 7.77 7.22
C SER A 34 23.68 6.28 6.99
N LEU A 35 23.84 5.79 5.75
CA LEU A 35 23.79 4.35 5.43
C LEU A 35 24.75 3.52 6.28
N VAL A 36 26.02 3.94 6.36
CA VAL A 36 27.06 3.21 7.11
C VAL A 36 26.81 3.31 8.61
N THR A 37 26.45 4.49 9.12
CA THR A 37 26.15 4.66 10.55
C THR A 37 24.95 3.82 10.98
N SER A 38 23.86 3.80 10.23
CA SER A 38 22.69 2.98 10.55
C SER A 38 23.00 1.48 10.53
N ALA A 39 23.83 1.01 9.59
CA ALA A 39 24.30 -0.38 9.58
C ALA A 39 25.12 -0.71 10.84
N ALA A 40 26.05 0.18 11.19
CA ALA A 40 26.98 0.02 12.31
C ALA A 40 26.25 0.00 13.65
N ASP A 41 25.30 0.92 13.84
CA ASP A 41 24.45 1.01 15.03
C ASP A 41 23.64 -0.28 15.22
N MET A 42 23.06 -0.83 14.15
CA MET A 42 22.29 -2.07 14.22
C MET A 42 23.16 -3.32 14.47
N LEU A 43 24.40 -3.31 13.98
CA LEU A 43 25.37 -4.39 14.18
C LEU A 43 26.16 -4.27 15.49
N ASP A 44 25.96 -3.19 16.27
CA ASP A 44 26.74 -2.85 17.47
C ASP A 44 28.26 -2.89 17.21
N THR A 45 28.69 -2.22 16.13
CA THR A 45 30.08 -2.18 15.65
C THR A 45 30.48 -0.76 15.27
N ASP A 46 31.78 -0.49 15.15
CA ASP A 46 32.25 0.82 14.70
C ASP A 46 32.07 0.96 13.17
N PRO A 47 31.58 2.11 12.64
CA PRO A 47 31.43 2.33 11.20
C PRO A 47 32.69 2.05 10.36
N TYR A 48 33.90 2.26 10.92
CA TYR A 48 35.17 1.99 10.25
C TYR A 48 35.55 0.50 10.22
N GLU A 49 34.86 -0.34 10.99
CA GLU A 49 35.01 -1.81 10.94
C GLU A 49 34.14 -2.45 9.86
N LEU A 50 33.18 -1.71 9.29
CA LEU A 50 32.39 -2.17 8.15
C LEU A 50 33.20 -2.12 6.85
N ALA A 51 32.93 -3.08 5.96
CA ALA A 51 33.42 -3.01 4.58
C ALA A 51 32.97 -1.68 3.95
N ALA A 52 33.87 -1.04 3.23
CA ALA A 52 33.64 0.32 2.81
C ALA A 52 32.51 0.42 1.78
N LEU A 53 31.66 1.44 1.92
CA LEU A 53 30.53 1.65 1.02
C LEU A 53 30.97 1.79 -0.45
N TYR A 54 32.15 2.38 -0.70
CA TYR A 54 32.70 2.57 -2.04
C TYR A 54 33.11 1.26 -2.74
N ASP A 55 33.28 0.17 -1.99
CA ASP A 55 33.50 -1.17 -2.54
C ASP A 55 32.17 -1.78 -3.04
N ARG A 56 31.03 -1.27 -2.54
CA ARG A 56 29.68 -1.79 -2.83
C ARG A 56 28.91 -0.95 -3.84
N ILE A 57 28.92 0.38 -3.70
CA ILE A 57 28.21 1.34 -4.57
C ILE A 57 29.05 2.60 -4.80
N ASP A 58 28.67 3.43 -5.77
CA ASP A 58 29.30 4.73 -6.00
C ASP A 58 28.57 5.77 -5.13
N PRO A 59 29.15 6.20 -3.99
CA PRO A 59 28.44 7.03 -3.01
C PRO A 59 27.97 8.37 -3.60
N ASP A 60 28.81 9.01 -4.41
CA ASP A 60 28.45 10.29 -5.04
C ASP A 60 27.28 10.12 -6.01
N SER A 61 27.22 8.98 -6.70
CA SER A 61 26.12 8.67 -7.63
C SER A 61 24.81 8.37 -6.89
N VAL A 62 24.87 7.83 -5.66
CA VAL A 62 23.69 7.63 -4.81
C VAL A 62 23.12 8.97 -4.37
N ASP A 63 23.95 9.86 -3.82
CA ASP A 63 23.51 11.21 -3.42
C ASP A 63 22.90 11.95 -4.63
N GLN A 64 23.59 11.93 -5.77
CA GLN A 64 23.11 12.57 -7.01
C GLN A 64 21.79 11.97 -7.52
N LEU A 65 21.64 10.64 -7.46
CA LEU A 65 20.41 9.95 -7.89
C LEU A 65 19.22 10.33 -7.00
N LEU A 66 19.38 10.23 -5.68
CA LEU A 66 18.30 10.52 -4.73
C LEU A 66 17.90 12.01 -4.77
N ASP A 67 18.87 12.92 -4.88
CA ASP A 67 18.62 14.36 -4.99
C ASP A 67 17.99 14.77 -6.35
N SER A 68 18.10 13.93 -7.38
CA SER A 68 17.53 14.22 -8.70
C SER A 68 16.02 14.07 -8.77
N VAL A 69 15.43 13.28 -7.86
CA VAL A 69 14.00 12.95 -7.89
C VAL A 69 13.17 14.15 -7.40
N PRO A 70 12.17 14.60 -8.17
CA PRO A 70 11.31 15.69 -7.74
C PRO A 70 10.40 15.25 -6.58
N ARG A 71 10.21 16.15 -5.60
CA ARG A 71 9.28 15.90 -4.46
C ARG A 71 7.88 15.51 -4.93
N GLU A 72 7.39 16.17 -5.97
CA GLU A 72 6.13 15.86 -6.64
C GLU A 72 6.43 15.31 -8.04
N SER A 73 6.08 14.05 -8.27
CA SER A 73 6.26 13.38 -9.56
C SER A 73 4.91 13.07 -10.20
N PRO A 74 4.68 13.46 -11.47
CA PRO A 74 3.44 13.11 -12.18
C PRO A 74 3.30 11.60 -12.44
N THR A 75 4.41 10.86 -12.49
CA THR A 75 4.41 9.40 -12.63
C THR A 75 4.52 8.67 -11.30
N GLY A 76 4.58 9.42 -10.19
CA GLY A 76 4.87 8.91 -8.87
C GLY A 76 6.24 8.27 -8.73
N LEU A 77 7.24 8.85 -9.40
CA LEU A 77 8.63 8.47 -9.27
C LEU A 77 9.07 8.53 -7.81
N ARG A 78 9.50 7.38 -7.31
CA ARG A 78 10.22 7.21 -6.04
C ARG A 78 11.42 6.33 -6.29
N VAL A 79 12.52 6.61 -5.61
CA VAL A 79 13.77 5.88 -5.78
C VAL A 79 14.36 5.55 -4.43
N ALA A 80 14.89 4.34 -4.33
CA ALA A 80 15.66 3.95 -3.18
C ALA A 80 16.82 3.05 -3.55
N VAL A 81 17.85 3.14 -2.72
CA VAL A 81 19.06 2.32 -2.80
C VAL A 81 19.11 1.45 -1.56
N GLU A 82 19.14 0.14 -1.76
CA GLU A 82 19.32 -0.82 -0.67
C GLU A 82 20.69 -1.48 -0.79
N THR A 83 21.38 -1.60 0.34
CA THR A 83 22.66 -2.27 0.45
C THR A 83 22.74 -3.08 1.73
N SER A 84 23.46 -4.20 1.72
CA SER A 84 23.59 -5.07 2.89
C SER A 84 25.01 -5.13 3.44
N TRP A 85 25.12 -5.31 4.76
CA TRP A 85 26.33 -5.70 5.48
C TRP A 85 26.02 -6.86 6.41
N LYS A 86 26.65 -8.02 6.16
CA LYS A 86 26.41 -9.26 6.94
C LYS A 86 24.90 -9.55 6.98
N ASP A 87 24.30 -9.58 8.17
CA ASP A 87 22.89 -9.86 8.41
C ASP A 87 22.04 -8.58 8.58
N VAL A 88 22.52 -7.41 8.14
CA VAL A 88 21.79 -6.14 8.15
C VAL A 88 21.67 -5.55 6.74
N SER A 89 20.47 -5.17 6.36
CA SER A 89 20.15 -4.43 5.14
C SER A 89 19.83 -2.99 5.53
N VAL A 90 20.33 -2.03 4.75
CA VAL A 90 20.05 -0.61 4.95
C VAL A 90 19.52 -0.04 3.65
N VAL A 91 18.46 0.74 3.74
CA VAL A 91 17.83 1.39 2.61
C VAL A 91 17.83 2.90 2.80
N ALA A 92 18.14 3.63 1.73
CA ALA A 92 18.00 5.07 1.64
C ALA A 92 17.02 5.45 0.53
N THR A 93 16.18 6.45 0.75
CA THR A 93 15.12 6.87 -0.18
C THR A 93 15.30 8.30 -0.66
N ASP A 94 14.62 8.66 -1.74
CA ASP A 94 14.61 10.02 -2.31
C ASP A 94 14.00 11.07 -1.37
N SER A 95 13.22 10.63 -0.37
CA SER A 95 12.71 11.49 0.71
C SER A 95 13.73 11.81 1.81
N GLY A 96 14.94 11.21 1.74
CA GLY A 96 16.00 11.38 2.72
C GLY A 96 15.92 10.42 3.91
N HIS A 97 14.98 9.48 3.90
CA HIS A 97 14.84 8.48 4.96
C HIS A 97 15.87 7.36 4.81
N VAL A 98 16.48 6.99 5.94
CA VAL A 98 17.39 5.84 6.03
C VAL A 98 16.89 4.87 7.10
N ALA A 99 16.77 3.60 6.74
CA ALA A 99 16.30 2.55 7.64
C ALA A 99 17.19 1.31 7.56
N ALA A 100 17.50 0.72 8.71
CA ALA A 100 18.24 -0.54 8.83
C ALA A 100 17.35 -1.66 9.38
N TYR A 101 17.50 -2.87 8.86
CA TYR A 101 16.74 -4.05 9.28
C TYR A 101 17.52 -5.35 9.09
N PRO A 102 17.14 -6.47 9.73
CA PRO A 102 17.85 -7.74 9.57
C PRO A 102 17.68 -8.33 8.16
N SER A 103 18.78 -8.69 7.49
CA SER A 103 18.82 -9.29 6.13
C SER A 103 18.25 -10.71 6.06
N ASN A 104 18.06 -11.38 7.20
CA ASN A 104 17.44 -12.71 7.24
C ASN A 104 15.92 -12.68 7.01
N ARG A 105 15.32 -11.48 6.97
CA ARG A 105 14.01 -11.30 6.35
C ARG A 105 14.17 -11.57 4.88
N THR A 106 13.33 -12.43 4.31
CA THR A 106 13.28 -12.59 2.86
C THR A 106 13.18 -11.20 2.26
N PRO A 107 14.17 -10.75 1.46
CA PRO A 107 14.09 -9.46 0.80
C PRO A 107 12.76 -9.44 0.06
N ASN A 108 12.03 -8.33 0.12
CA ASN A 108 10.70 -8.22 -0.48
C ASN A 108 10.89 -8.23 -2.00
N ARG A 109 11.15 -9.41 -2.56
CA ARG A 109 11.34 -9.61 -3.99
C ARG A 109 9.97 -9.44 -4.62
N LEU A 110 9.95 -8.66 -5.69
CA LEU A 110 8.78 -8.61 -6.56
C LEU A 110 8.41 -10.03 -6.98
N ASN A 111 7.12 -10.26 -7.22
CA ASN A 111 6.67 -11.39 -8.01
C ASN A 111 6.49 -10.87 -9.43
N PRO A 112 7.57 -10.80 -10.24
CA PRO A 112 7.57 -9.98 -11.43
C PRO A 112 6.54 -10.49 -12.44
N THR A 113 5.75 -9.55 -12.96
CA THR A 113 4.95 -9.80 -14.17
C THR A 113 5.86 -9.81 -15.39
N ALA A 114 6.93 -9.00 -15.39
CA ALA A 114 7.98 -9.09 -16.38
C ALA A 114 9.36 -9.01 -15.73
N GLN A 115 10.29 -9.80 -16.27
CA GLN A 115 11.69 -9.82 -15.87
C GLN A 115 12.57 -9.81 -17.13
N ILE A 116 13.54 -8.89 -17.17
CA ILE A 116 14.52 -8.81 -18.26
C ILE A 116 15.92 -8.66 -17.67
N HIS A 117 16.94 -8.81 -18.51
CA HIS A 117 18.34 -8.62 -18.15
C HIS A 117 18.93 -7.45 -18.94
N HIS A 118 19.60 -6.54 -18.26
CA HIS A 118 20.35 -5.42 -18.84
C HIS A 118 21.84 -5.77 -18.89
N GLU A 119 22.46 -5.62 -20.05
CA GLU A 119 23.90 -5.81 -20.22
C GLU A 119 24.60 -4.44 -20.12
N TRP A 120 25.43 -4.26 -19.09
CA TRP A 120 26.14 -3.00 -18.79
C TRP A 120 27.09 -2.52 -19.90
N SER A 121 27.45 -3.39 -20.85
CA SER A 121 28.30 -3.03 -22.00
C SER A 121 27.52 -2.52 -23.23
N ASP A 122 26.19 -2.57 -23.18
CA ASP A 122 25.34 -2.51 -24.38
C ASP A 122 24.48 -1.24 -24.45
N ASP A 123 24.22 -0.81 -25.69
CA ASP A 123 23.07 0.02 -26.04
C ASP A 123 21.87 -0.93 -26.17
N PRO A 124 20.82 -0.80 -25.34
CA PRO A 124 20.35 0.47 -24.80
C PRO A 124 20.58 0.70 -23.30
N SER A 125 20.59 1.99 -22.94
CA SER A 125 20.81 2.46 -21.56
C SER A 125 19.89 1.78 -20.54
N LEU A 126 20.29 1.85 -19.26
CA LEU A 126 19.51 1.26 -18.18
C LEU A 126 18.07 1.79 -18.15
N VAL A 127 17.86 3.08 -18.36
CA VAL A 127 16.53 3.73 -18.43
C VAL A 127 15.66 3.11 -19.52
N TRP A 128 16.23 2.83 -20.71
CA TRP A 128 15.50 2.15 -21.77
C TRP A 128 15.10 0.74 -21.40
N SER A 129 16.01 0.01 -20.74
CA SER A 129 15.74 -1.34 -20.26
C SER A 129 14.58 -1.33 -19.25
N ILE A 130 14.55 -0.37 -18.32
CA ILE A 130 13.42 -0.16 -17.39
C ILE A 130 12.12 0.09 -18.15
N GLY A 131 12.10 1.03 -19.10
CA GLY A 131 10.90 1.35 -19.89
C GLY A 131 10.39 0.14 -20.69
N ARG A 132 11.29 -0.70 -21.20
CA ARG A 132 10.94 -1.95 -21.88
C ARG A 132 10.33 -2.98 -20.91
N ALA A 133 10.90 -3.12 -19.72
CA ALA A 133 10.39 -4.05 -18.70
C ALA A 133 8.94 -3.67 -18.30
N ILE A 134 8.70 -2.39 -18.00
CA ILE A 134 7.37 -1.88 -17.64
C ILE A 134 6.37 -2.07 -18.80
N SER A 135 6.75 -1.72 -20.04
CA SER A 135 5.86 -1.89 -21.20
C SER A 135 5.53 -3.37 -21.47
N THR A 136 6.46 -4.28 -21.15
CA THR A 136 6.23 -5.73 -21.21
C THR A 136 5.21 -6.16 -20.15
N ALA A 137 5.39 -5.75 -18.88
CA ALA A 137 4.44 -6.05 -17.81
C ALA A 137 3.03 -5.50 -18.11
N ALA A 138 2.94 -4.27 -18.63
CA ALA A 138 1.69 -3.64 -19.03
C ALA A 138 0.96 -4.41 -20.15
N SER A 139 1.72 -5.12 -20.98
CA SER A 139 1.14 -5.90 -22.09
C SER A 139 0.44 -7.15 -21.60
N ASP A 140 0.98 -7.82 -20.58
CA ASP A 140 0.44 -9.05 -20.00
C ASP A 140 -0.78 -8.82 -19.13
N VAL A 141 -0.87 -7.69 -18.41
CA VAL A 141 -2.02 -7.34 -17.55
C VAL A 141 -3.28 -7.05 -18.38
N ALA A 142 -3.12 -6.52 -19.58
CA ALA A 142 -4.23 -6.01 -20.40
C ALA A 142 -5.02 -7.10 -21.16
N THR A 143 -4.77 -8.38 -20.94
CA THR A 143 -5.55 -9.46 -21.57
C THR A 143 -7.00 -9.54 -21.08
N GLY A 144 -7.44 -8.66 -20.16
CA GLY A 144 -8.80 -8.67 -19.58
C GLY A 144 -9.58 -7.34 -19.51
N THR A 145 -9.04 -6.19 -19.93
CA THR A 145 -9.80 -4.93 -20.02
C THR A 145 -9.14 -3.84 -20.87
N ASP A 146 -9.96 -2.92 -21.35
CA ASP A 146 -9.74 -1.86 -22.36
C ASP A 146 -8.33 -1.32 -22.63
N SER A 147 -8.07 -1.20 -23.94
CA SER A 147 -6.90 -0.67 -24.66
C SER A 147 -6.60 0.83 -24.46
N SER A 148 -7.15 1.48 -23.43
CA SER A 148 -6.97 2.93 -23.24
C SER A 148 -5.61 3.24 -22.62
N ALA A 149 -4.64 3.46 -23.50
CA ALA A 149 -3.27 3.94 -23.30
C ALA A 149 -2.35 3.02 -22.47
N LYS A 150 -1.97 1.86 -23.03
CA LYS A 150 -0.73 1.21 -22.60
C LYS A 150 0.42 2.19 -22.85
N PRO A 151 1.22 2.55 -21.84
CA PRO A 151 2.35 3.44 -22.04
C PRO A 151 3.37 2.75 -22.96
N SER A 152 3.82 3.45 -24.00
CA SER A 152 4.87 2.91 -24.86
C SER A 152 6.21 2.97 -24.13
N THR A 153 7.17 2.11 -24.52
CA THR A 153 8.52 2.18 -23.97
C THR A 153 9.12 3.59 -24.10
N ALA A 154 8.89 4.27 -25.22
CA ALA A 154 9.39 5.63 -25.44
C ALA A 154 8.79 6.63 -24.43
N ASP A 155 7.48 6.59 -24.20
CA ASP A 155 6.82 7.51 -23.25
C ASP A 155 7.34 7.32 -21.82
N ILE A 156 7.59 6.07 -21.42
CA ILE A 156 8.15 5.76 -20.10
C ILE A 156 9.58 6.26 -19.99
N VAL A 157 10.39 6.03 -21.03
CA VAL A 157 11.78 6.48 -21.08
C VAL A 157 11.89 7.99 -21.03
N ASP A 158 11.13 8.70 -21.86
CA ASP A 158 11.12 10.17 -21.88
C ASP A 158 10.73 10.71 -20.49
N SER A 159 9.68 10.14 -19.88
CA SER A 159 9.25 10.51 -18.53
C SER A 159 10.31 10.26 -17.45
N LEU A 160 11.10 9.19 -17.57
CA LEU A 160 12.17 8.88 -16.63
C LEU A 160 13.35 9.84 -16.81
N LEU A 161 13.76 10.09 -18.06
CA LEU A 161 14.83 11.04 -18.38
C LEU A 161 14.51 12.48 -17.96
N GLU A 162 13.22 12.84 -17.91
CA GLU A 162 12.77 14.16 -17.43
C GLU A 162 12.83 14.32 -15.91
N GLN A 163 12.82 13.22 -15.15
CA GLN A 163 12.60 13.23 -13.70
C GLN A 163 13.76 12.64 -12.88
N LEU A 164 14.75 12.02 -13.54
CA LEU A 164 15.85 11.35 -12.85
C LEU A 164 17.17 11.56 -13.60
N ASP A 165 18.28 11.59 -12.86
CA ASP A 165 19.61 11.61 -13.45
C ASP A 165 20.01 10.20 -13.93
N ALA A 166 19.87 9.96 -15.23
CA ALA A 166 20.13 8.65 -15.85
C ALA A 166 21.58 8.19 -15.69
N ASP A 167 22.54 9.12 -15.72
CA ASP A 167 23.97 8.80 -15.56
C ASP A 167 24.24 8.39 -14.10
N ALA A 168 23.64 9.08 -13.13
CA ALA A 168 23.72 8.71 -11.72
C ALA A 168 23.06 7.34 -11.44
N LEU A 169 21.89 7.08 -12.04
CA LEU A 169 21.22 5.79 -11.96
C LEU A 169 22.12 4.65 -12.45
N GLU A 170 22.71 4.79 -13.63
CA GLU A 170 23.56 3.78 -14.23
C GLU A 170 24.83 3.56 -13.38
N ARG A 171 25.52 4.64 -13.00
CA ARG A 171 26.74 4.59 -12.16
C ARG A 171 26.51 3.98 -10.76
N THR A 172 25.30 4.13 -10.21
CA THR A 172 24.96 3.61 -8.88
C THR A 172 25.03 2.09 -8.80
N LEU A 173 24.73 1.39 -9.90
CA LEU A 173 24.80 -0.08 -9.98
C LEU A 173 25.88 -0.62 -10.94
N HIS A 174 26.43 0.21 -11.85
CA HIS A 174 27.45 -0.21 -12.80
C HIS A 174 28.63 -0.94 -12.12
N PRO A 175 28.89 -2.22 -12.46
CA PRO A 175 30.01 -2.97 -11.91
C PRO A 175 31.34 -2.26 -12.20
N ARG A 176 32.23 -2.16 -11.20
CA ARG A 176 33.61 -1.72 -11.48
C ARG A 176 34.41 -2.93 -11.97
N LEU A 177 35.30 -2.73 -12.95
CA LEU A 177 36.09 -3.73 -13.69
C LEU A 177 36.82 -4.83 -12.88
N THR A 178 36.81 -4.75 -11.55
CA THR A 178 37.55 -5.66 -10.66
C THR A 178 36.71 -6.25 -9.51
N ASP A 179 35.44 -5.87 -9.33
CA ASP A 179 34.61 -6.41 -8.25
C ASP A 179 33.13 -6.45 -8.63
N GLU A 180 32.51 -7.63 -8.46
CA GLU A 180 31.06 -7.79 -8.56
C GLU A 180 30.43 -7.07 -7.36
N ARG A 181 29.70 -5.97 -7.60
CA ARG A 181 28.90 -5.31 -6.55
C ARG A 181 27.91 -6.34 -6.02
N THR A 182 28.16 -6.89 -4.84
CA THR A 182 27.57 -8.19 -4.50
C THR A 182 26.23 -8.12 -3.77
N ASP A 183 25.85 -6.98 -3.17
CA ASP A 183 24.65 -6.92 -2.33
C ASP A 183 23.88 -5.58 -2.38
N SER A 184 23.98 -4.82 -3.47
CA SER A 184 23.30 -3.52 -3.60
C SER A 184 22.33 -3.49 -4.78
N ARG A 185 21.12 -3.00 -4.55
CA ARG A 185 20.03 -2.98 -5.54
C ARG A 185 19.31 -1.65 -5.54
N LEU A 186 18.68 -1.33 -6.66
CA LEU A 186 17.80 -0.18 -6.80
C LEU A 186 16.34 -0.60 -6.79
N LEU A 187 15.53 0.22 -6.13
CA LEU A 187 14.09 0.08 -6.05
C LEU A 187 13.49 1.37 -6.61
N LEU A 188 12.60 1.25 -7.59
CA LEU A 188 11.91 2.40 -8.19
C LEU A 188 10.41 2.13 -8.21
N SER A 189 9.61 3.14 -7.88
CA SER A 189 8.20 3.19 -8.26
C SER A 189 8.06 4.19 -9.39
N THR A 190 7.36 3.85 -10.48
CA THR A 190 7.01 4.82 -11.52
C THR A 190 5.89 4.27 -12.40
N ASN A 191 5.01 5.15 -12.91
CA ASN A 191 3.94 4.81 -13.84
C ASN A 191 3.02 3.68 -13.33
N GLY A 192 2.87 3.55 -12.00
CA GLY A 192 2.08 2.50 -11.35
C GLY A 192 2.74 1.12 -11.33
N TYR A 193 4.06 1.06 -11.51
CA TYR A 193 4.86 -0.16 -11.40
C TYR A 193 5.94 0.00 -10.34
N GLU A 194 6.19 -1.08 -9.64
CA GLU A 194 7.41 -1.28 -8.89
C GLU A 194 8.46 -1.96 -9.77
N VAL A 195 9.68 -1.47 -9.67
CA VAL A 195 10.85 -1.92 -10.40
C VAL A 195 11.95 -2.24 -9.40
N GLN A 196 12.53 -3.42 -9.52
CA GLN A 196 13.68 -3.85 -8.74
C GLN A 196 14.82 -4.16 -9.72
N ILE A 197 15.97 -3.53 -9.49
CA ILE A 197 17.17 -3.68 -10.31
C ILE A 197 18.26 -4.28 -9.45
N GLU A 198 18.65 -5.50 -9.79
CA GLU A 198 19.73 -6.22 -9.12
C GLU A 198 21.09 -5.82 -9.73
N PRO A 199 22.20 -6.00 -8.98
CA PRO A 199 23.52 -5.60 -9.47
C PRO A 199 24.01 -6.45 -10.66
N ASP A 200 23.44 -7.63 -10.88
CA ASP A 200 23.70 -8.43 -12.07
C ASP A 200 23.04 -7.89 -13.35
N GLY A 201 22.25 -6.82 -13.25
CA GLY A 201 21.50 -6.22 -14.36
C GLY A 201 20.09 -6.78 -14.53
N THR A 202 19.64 -7.70 -13.67
CA THR A 202 18.26 -8.18 -13.68
C THR A 202 17.31 -7.06 -13.29
N ILE A 203 16.32 -6.80 -14.15
CA ILE A 203 15.23 -5.85 -13.92
C ILE A 203 13.93 -6.64 -13.78
N ALA A 204 13.34 -6.61 -12.59
CA ALA A 204 12.05 -7.19 -12.28
C ALA A 204 11.00 -6.08 -12.15
N THR A 205 9.80 -6.31 -12.69
CA THR A 205 8.71 -5.33 -12.65
C THR A 205 7.39 -5.96 -12.24
N GLU A 206 6.63 -5.25 -11.43
CA GLU A 206 5.31 -5.68 -10.95
C GLU A 206 4.39 -4.46 -10.81
N PRO A 207 3.09 -4.55 -11.17
CA PRO A 207 2.16 -3.45 -10.93
C PRO A 207 2.06 -3.12 -9.43
N SER A 208 2.15 -1.84 -9.07
CA SER A 208 2.05 -1.36 -7.68
C SER A 208 0.76 -1.82 -6.99
N LEU A 209 -0.34 -1.90 -7.74
CA LEU A 209 -1.60 -2.41 -7.21
C LEU A 209 -1.55 -3.92 -6.87
N THR A 210 -0.78 -4.71 -7.62
CA THR A 210 -0.57 -6.13 -7.31
C THR A 210 0.29 -6.28 -6.07
N VAL A 211 1.32 -5.45 -5.92
CA VAL A 211 2.13 -5.37 -4.70
C VAL A 211 1.25 -5.03 -3.50
N LEU A 212 0.41 -3.98 -3.60
CA LEU A 212 -0.53 -3.59 -2.55
C LEU A 212 -1.47 -4.75 -2.17
N LYS A 213 -2.06 -5.43 -3.16
CA LYS A 213 -2.94 -6.58 -2.95
C LYS A 213 -2.23 -7.73 -2.23
N ARG A 214 -0.96 -8.00 -2.52
CA ARG A 214 -0.20 -9.09 -1.87
C ARG A 214 0.27 -8.69 -0.47
N ALA A 215 0.79 -7.49 -0.31
CA ALA A 215 1.33 -7.01 0.96
C ALA A 215 0.23 -6.72 1.99
N GLY A 216 -0.99 -6.44 1.51
CA GLY A 216 -2.06 -5.87 2.31
C GLY A 216 -1.93 -4.36 2.42
N GLY A 217 -3.04 -3.69 2.74
CA GLY A 217 -3.13 -2.24 2.73
C GLY A 217 -4.54 -1.74 2.92
N THR A 218 -4.68 -0.42 3.02
CA THR A 218 -5.97 0.24 3.16
C THR A 218 -6.28 1.16 1.99
N VAL A 219 -7.54 1.18 1.60
CA VAL A 219 -8.07 1.94 0.48
C VAL A 219 -9.23 2.82 0.93
N LEU A 220 -9.17 4.11 0.63
CA LEU A 220 -10.32 5.00 0.78
C LEU A 220 -11.13 5.00 -0.52
N VAL A 221 -12.41 4.63 -0.44
CA VAL A 221 -13.35 4.75 -1.56
C VAL A 221 -14.14 6.03 -1.36
N ALA A 222 -13.99 6.98 -2.28
CA ALA A 222 -14.58 8.31 -2.21
C ALA A 222 -15.27 8.69 -3.51
N GLY A 223 -16.32 9.51 -3.44
CA GLY A 223 -17.05 9.99 -4.61
C GLY A 223 -18.45 10.48 -4.27
N ALA A 224 -18.91 11.46 -5.03
CA ALA A 224 -20.30 11.94 -4.99
C ALA A 224 -21.16 11.11 -5.98
N VAL A 225 -21.26 9.81 -5.73
CA VAL A 225 -21.98 8.83 -6.56
C VAL A 225 -23.12 8.18 -5.75
N PRO A 226 -24.13 7.58 -6.40
CA PRO A 226 -25.19 6.90 -5.68
C PRO A 226 -24.68 5.64 -4.95
N GLU A 227 -25.44 5.12 -3.99
CA GLU A 227 -25.02 4.02 -3.10
C GLU A 227 -24.72 2.71 -3.86
N ASP A 228 -25.40 2.47 -4.98
CA ASP A 228 -25.18 1.30 -5.84
C ASP A 228 -23.76 1.27 -6.45
N ALA A 229 -23.14 2.43 -6.67
CA ALA A 229 -21.75 2.54 -7.10
C ALA A 229 -20.78 2.08 -5.99
N PHE A 230 -21.02 2.47 -4.75
CA PHE A 230 -20.22 2.02 -3.59
C PHE A 230 -20.37 0.53 -3.36
N ASP A 231 -21.59 0.03 -3.51
CA ASP A 231 -21.93 -1.39 -3.48
C ASP A 231 -21.12 -2.21 -4.49
N ARG A 232 -21.05 -1.77 -5.75
CA ARG A 232 -20.21 -2.41 -6.80
C ARG A 232 -18.72 -2.33 -6.49
N ALA A 233 -18.26 -1.18 -5.99
CA ALA A 233 -16.87 -0.98 -5.59
C ALA A 233 -16.47 -1.91 -4.43
N THR A 234 -17.31 -2.03 -3.40
CA THR A 234 -17.10 -3.02 -2.33
C THR A 234 -17.04 -4.43 -2.91
N ALA A 235 -18.00 -4.81 -3.75
CA ALA A 235 -18.02 -6.17 -4.30
C ALA A 235 -16.73 -6.50 -5.07
N THR A 236 -16.20 -5.54 -5.82
CA THR A 236 -14.89 -5.68 -6.49
C THR A 236 -13.73 -5.80 -5.50
N LEU A 237 -13.71 -5.01 -4.43
CA LEU A 237 -12.63 -4.99 -3.43
C LEU A 237 -12.65 -6.18 -2.47
N LEU A 238 -13.79 -6.85 -2.30
CA LEU A 238 -13.89 -8.14 -1.62
C LEU A 238 -13.28 -9.28 -2.43
N GLY A 239 -12.99 -9.05 -3.70
CA GLY A 239 -12.54 -10.09 -4.62
C GLY A 239 -13.65 -11.10 -4.92
N SER A 240 -13.35 -12.02 -5.84
CA SER A 240 -14.29 -13.07 -6.20
C SER A 240 -14.36 -14.15 -5.12
N SER A 241 -15.45 -14.92 -5.10
CA SER A 241 -15.58 -16.11 -4.24
C SER A 241 -14.73 -17.31 -4.69
N GLU A 242 -14.17 -17.26 -5.90
CA GLU A 242 -13.24 -18.28 -6.40
C GLU A 242 -11.83 -18.09 -5.83
N GLU A 243 -11.51 -16.87 -5.43
CA GLU A 243 -10.35 -16.57 -4.60
C GLU A 243 -10.70 -16.91 -3.14
N GLU A 244 -9.78 -17.59 -2.43
CA GLU A 244 -9.90 -17.86 -0.99
C GLU A 244 -9.80 -16.52 -0.22
N ASN A 245 -10.85 -15.69 -0.27
CA ASN A 245 -10.97 -14.42 0.44
C ASN A 245 -11.89 -14.62 1.65
N THR A 246 -11.55 -13.97 2.78
CA THR A 246 -12.37 -13.99 4.00
C THR A 246 -12.93 -12.59 4.30
N PRO A 247 -14.21 -12.31 3.99
CA PRO A 247 -14.80 -11.00 4.23
C PRO A 247 -15.11 -10.74 5.71
N LEU A 248 -14.68 -9.58 6.20
CA LEU A 248 -15.09 -9.00 7.48
C LEU A 248 -15.72 -7.63 7.21
N PHE A 249 -16.98 -7.45 7.55
CA PHE A 249 -17.64 -6.16 7.49
C PHE A 249 -17.65 -5.50 8.86
N VAL A 250 -17.30 -4.22 8.89
CA VAL A 250 -17.35 -3.39 10.09
C VAL A 250 -18.38 -2.30 9.86
N HIS A 251 -19.46 -2.35 10.64
CA HIS A 251 -20.49 -1.32 10.64
C HIS A 251 -20.45 -0.54 11.92
N HIS A 252 -20.66 0.77 11.82
CA HIS A 252 -20.94 1.63 12.96
C HIS A 252 -22.26 2.36 12.70
N GLY A 253 -23.32 1.94 13.41
CA GLY A 253 -24.66 2.56 13.34
C GLY A 253 -25.52 2.21 12.11
N GLN A 254 -25.10 1.25 11.28
CA GLN A 254 -25.83 0.80 10.08
C GLN A 254 -26.43 -0.61 10.23
N ASN A 255 -27.25 -1.03 9.25
CA ASN A 255 -27.94 -2.32 9.25
C ASN A 255 -27.10 -3.42 8.55
N VAL A 256 -27.02 -4.59 9.19
CA VAL A 256 -26.44 -5.86 8.68
C VAL A 256 -26.91 -6.21 7.26
N ALA A 257 -28.12 -5.78 6.86
CA ALA A 257 -28.65 -5.97 5.50
C ALA A 257 -27.75 -5.41 4.39
N THR A 258 -27.00 -4.32 4.64
CA THR A 258 -26.07 -3.74 3.65
C THR A 258 -24.87 -4.66 3.41
N ALA A 259 -24.26 -5.21 4.46
CA ALA A 259 -23.21 -6.23 4.32
C ALA A 259 -23.71 -7.46 3.55
N GLN A 260 -24.90 -7.97 3.89
CA GLN A 260 -25.47 -9.13 3.21
C GLN A 260 -25.68 -8.88 1.71
N ARG A 261 -26.16 -7.69 1.34
CA ARG A 261 -26.32 -7.28 -0.07
C ARG A 261 -24.97 -7.28 -0.80
N ARG A 262 -23.95 -6.66 -0.21
CA ARG A 262 -22.60 -6.56 -0.80
C ARG A 262 -21.88 -7.90 -0.93
N LEU A 263 -21.99 -8.75 0.08
CA LEU A 263 -21.52 -10.14 0.02
C LEU A 263 -22.16 -10.91 -1.13
N SER A 264 -23.48 -10.76 -1.28
CA SER A 264 -24.24 -11.44 -2.34
C SER A 264 -23.81 -10.98 -3.74
N MET A 265 -23.52 -9.69 -3.93
CA MET A 265 -23.02 -9.19 -5.22
C MET A 265 -21.59 -9.64 -5.52
N ALA A 266 -20.75 -9.78 -4.50
CA ALA A 266 -19.40 -10.33 -4.65
C ALA A 266 -19.38 -11.86 -4.89
N GLY A 267 -20.53 -12.53 -4.77
CA GLY A 267 -20.66 -13.98 -4.92
C GLY A 267 -20.17 -14.78 -3.72
N HIS A 268 -19.79 -14.14 -2.62
CA HIS A 268 -19.30 -14.82 -1.43
C HIS A 268 -20.43 -15.61 -0.74
N PRO A 269 -20.22 -16.90 -0.39
CA PRO A 269 -21.13 -17.61 0.49
C PRO A 269 -21.25 -16.83 1.80
N GLN A 270 -22.46 -16.44 2.18
CA GLN A 270 -22.64 -15.61 3.37
C GLN A 270 -22.10 -16.30 4.63
N SER A 271 -22.09 -17.64 4.69
CA SER A 271 -21.55 -18.42 5.81
C SER A 271 -20.04 -18.27 6.05
N THR A 272 -19.26 -17.79 5.07
CA THR A 272 -17.81 -17.56 5.24
C THR A 272 -17.48 -16.15 5.70
N ALA A 273 -18.48 -15.26 5.73
CA ALA A 273 -18.31 -13.86 6.10
C ALA A 273 -18.62 -13.59 7.57
N THR A 274 -17.92 -12.61 8.13
CA THR A 274 -18.15 -12.08 9.47
C THR A 274 -18.64 -10.63 9.36
N VAL A 275 -19.61 -10.27 10.19
CA VAL A 275 -20.12 -8.89 10.31
C VAL A 275 -19.96 -8.45 11.76
N LEU A 276 -19.09 -7.45 11.99
CA LEU A 276 -18.96 -6.73 13.24
C LEU A 276 -19.92 -5.54 13.24
N ASP A 277 -20.99 -5.67 14.00
CA ASP A 277 -22.02 -4.65 14.18
C ASP A 277 -21.71 -3.83 15.44
N HIS A 278 -20.99 -2.72 15.26
CA HIS A 278 -20.64 -1.78 16.32
C HIS A 278 -21.77 -0.76 16.53
N ARG A 279 -22.20 -0.64 17.79
CA ARG A 279 -23.17 0.35 18.24
C ARG A 279 -22.57 1.27 19.29
N PRO A 280 -22.72 2.60 19.18
CA PRO A 280 -22.25 3.52 20.19
C PRO A 280 -22.98 3.29 21.52
N SER A 281 -22.22 3.17 22.61
CA SER A 281 -22.80 3.08 23.96
C SER A 281 -23.43 4.42 24.35
N ALA A 282 -24.76 4.45 24.52
CA ALA A 282 -25.50 5.68 24.79
C ALA A 282 -25.10 6.34 26.11
N THR A 283 -24.35 7.46 26.06
CA THR A 283 -23.91 8.14 27.30
C THR A 283 -24.93 9.13 27.87
N ARG A 284 -26.05 9.42 27.19
CA ARG A 284 -27.15 10.22 27.76
C ARG A 284 -28.44 10.15 26.93
N SER A 285 -29.39 9.28 27.29
CA SER A 285 -30.83 9.60 27.28
C SER A 285 -31.68 8.46 27.85
N THR A 286 -32.79 8.88 28.46
CA THR A 286 -33.81 8.10 29.18
C THR A 286 -34.22 6.82 28.46
N ALA A 287 -34.31 5.73 29.23
CA ALA A 287 -34.71 4.39 28.81
C ALA A 287 -35.85 4.40 27.77
N ALA A 288 -35.52 4.04 26.54
CA ALA A 288 -36.47 3.41 25.65
C ALA A 288 -36.56 1.93 26.05
N ALA A 289 -37.78 1.45 26.26
CA ALA A 289 -38.04 0.07 26.63
C ALA A 289 -37.46 -0.90 25.59
N PRO A 290 -36.99 -2.10 26.00
CA PRO A 290 -36.52 -3.10 25.05
C PRO A 290 -37.68 -3.46 24.11
N VAL A 291 -37.51 -3.20 22.81
CA VAL A 291 -38.36 -3.80 21.80
C VAL A 291 -38.03 -5.29 21.82
N GLY A 292 -39.03 -6.08 22.17
CA GLY A 292 -38.90 -7.52 22.37
C GLY A 292 -38.27 -8.19 21.17
N ASP A 293 -37.19 -8.91 21.46
CA ASP A 293 -36.58 -9.90 20.60
C ASP A 293 -37.66 -10.93 20.26
N SER A 294 -38.20 -10.87 19.05
CA SER A 294 -38.94 -12.00 18.50
C SER A 294 -37.91 -12.96 17.94
N PRO A 295 -37.81 -14.20 18.44
CA PRO A 295 -36.93 -15.20 17.84
C PRO A 295 -37.47 -15.47 16.45
N LEU A 296 -36.86 -14.84 15.45
CA LEU A 296 -37.01 -15.28 14.07
C LEU A 296 -36.38 -16.67 14.01
N ASP A 297 -37.21 -17.63 13.61
CA ASP A 297 -36.81 -19.01 13.35
C ASP A 297 -35.46 -19.03 12.62
N HIS A 298 -34.48 -19.66 13.27
CA HIS A 298 -33.17 -19.87 12.69
C HIS A 298 -33.30 -20.86 11.53
N ASP A 299 -33.24 -20.36 10.30
CA ASP A 299 -32.49 -21.08 9.25
C ASP A 299 -31.00 -20.93 9.61
N ALA A 300 -30.55 -21.80 10.50
CA ALA A 300 -29.27 -21.69 11.21
C ALA A 300 -28.03 -21.99 10.34
N ASP A 301 -28.09 -21.94 9.01
CA ASP A 301 -27.01 -22.50 8.18
C ASP A 301 -26.71 -21.75 6.88
N SER A 302 -27.07 -20.46 6.74
CA SER A 302 -26.81 -19.73 5.48
C SER A 302 -26.48 -18.24 5.58
N GLY A 303 -26.52 -17.61 6.76
CA GLY A 303 -26.19 -16.17 6.93
C GLY A 303 -24.75 -15.93 7.42
N PRO A 304 -24.25 -14.68 7.39
CA PRO A 304 -22.94 -14.34 7.95
C PRO A 304 -22.93 -14.44 9.46
N THR A 305 -21.74 -14.69 10.02
CA THR A 305 -21.53 -14.66 11.47
C THR A 305 -21.60 -13.21 11.95
N VAL A 306 -22.59 -12.87 12.78
CA VAL A 306 -22.77 -11.50 13.29
C VAL A 306 -22.22 -11.39 14.72
N ILE A 307 -21.26 -10.49 14.91
CA ILE A 307 -20.67 -10.13 16.20
C ILE A 307 -21.21 -8.77 16.58
N SER A 308 -22.01 -8.69 17.65
CA SER A 308 -22.48 -7.42 18.19
C SER A 308 -21.47 -6.85 19.18
N HIS A 309 -21.07 -5.60 18.97
CA HIS A 309 -20.19 -4.87 19.88
C HIS A 309 -20.83 -3.53 20.25
N THR A 310 -20.90 -3.20 21.54
CA THR A 310 -21.53 -1.94 21.98
C THR A 310 -20.62 -1.18 22.91
N ASP A 311 -19.97 -0.15 22.38
CA ASP A 311 -18.93 0.61 23.09
C ASP A 311 -18.64 1.94 22.37
N SER A 312 -17.62 2.66 22.81
CA SER A 312 -17.05 3.82 22.16
C SER A 312 -16.37 3.47 20.82
N ILE A 313 -16.20 4.45 19.94
CA ILE A 313 -15.54 4.27 18.65
C ILE A 313 -14.05 3.92 18.82
N GLU A 314 -13.44 4.38 19.91
CA GLU A 314 -12.04 4.13 20.24
C GLU A 314 -11.74 2.65 20.52
N SER A 315 -12.74 1.84 20.89
CA SER A 315 -12.55 0.39 21.06
C SER A 315 -12.77 -0.43 19.80
N LEU A 316 -13.17 0.22 18.69
CA LEU A 316 -13.42 -0.46 17.42
C LEU A 316 -12.19 -1.20 16.85
N PRO A 317 -10.96 -0.65 16.88
CA PRO A 317 -9.78 -1.41 16.46
C PRO A 317 -9.60 -2.73 17.23
N GLY A 318 -9.76 -2.71 18.55
CA GLY A 318 -9.66 -3.93 19.38
C GLY A 318 -10.79 -4.92 19.10
N ALA A 319 -11.99 -4.44 18.77
CA ALA A 319 -13.08 -5.32 18.35
C ALA A 319 -12.80 -5.98 16.98
N VAL A 320 -12.16 -5.25 16.06
CA VAL A 320 -11.70 -5.80 14.77
C VAL A 320 -10.59 -6.84 14.99
N HIS A 321 -9.60 -6.55 15.83
CA HIS A 321 -8.55 -7.49 16.23
C HIS A 321 -9.15 -8.82 16.71
N ASN A 322 -10.06 -8.75 17.70
CA ASN A 322 -10.71 -9.93 18.26
C ASN A 322 -11.52 -10.68 17.19
N ALA A 323 -12.24 -9.97 16.31
CA ALA A 323 -12.99 -10.61 15.24
C ALA A 323 -12.07 -11.37 14.25
N ILE A 324 -10.87 -10.84 13.97
CA ILE A 324 -9.89 -11.49 13.10
C ILE A 324 -9.26 -12.71 13.79
N VAL A 325 -8.78 -12.54 15.02
CA VAL A 325 -8.05 -13.57 15.77
C VAL A 325 -8.98 -14.68 16.25
N ASP A 326 -10.06 -14.35 16.95
CA ASP A 326 -11.01 -15.36 17.48
C ASP A 326 -11.79 -16.03 16.34
N GLY A 327 -11.97 -15.31 15.23
CA GLY A 327 -12.57 -15.84 14.01
C GLY A 327 -11.61 -16.66 13.15
N GLU A 328 -10.32 -16.72 13.47
CA GLU A 328 -9.28 -17.36 12.64
C GLU A 328 -9.36 -16.90 11.17
N LEU A 329 -9.72 -15.63 10.92
CA LEU A 329 -10.11 -15.18 9.58
C LEU A 329 -8.94 -15.18 8.59
N SER A 330 -7.74 -14.94 9.09
CA SER A 330 -6.50 -14.91 8.31
C SER A 330 -6.04 -16.30 7.86
N ASP A 331 -6.46 -17.36 8.57
CA ASP A 331 -6.14 -18.74 8.22
C ASP A 331 -7.11 -19.32 7.18
N ARG A 332 -8.26 -18.65 6.97
CA ARG A 332 -9.32 -19.06 6.03
C ARG A 332 -9.11 -18.55 4.61
N GLY A 333 -8.17 -17.64 4.40
CA GLY A 333 -7.95 -16.95 3.14
C GLY A 333 -7.41 -15.54 3.31
N GLN A 334 -7.31 -14.81 2.21
CA GLN A 334 -6.92 -13.42 2.22
C GLN A 334 -8.02 -12.56 2.88
N LEU A 335 -7.67 -11.92 4.00
CA LEU A 335 -8.59 -11.06 4.75
C LEU A 335 -9.04 -9.85 3.91
N ARG A 336 -10.35 -9.62 3.84
CA ARG A 336 -10.96 -8.45 3.19
C ARG A 336 -11.85 -7.70 4.18
N VAL A 337 -11.43 -6.52 4.61
CA VAL A 337 -12.18 -5.73 5.60
C VAL A 337 -12.93 -4.61 4.89
N GLY A 338 -14.25 -4.57 5.01
CA GLY A 338 -15.09 -3.48 4.51
C GLY A 338 -15.63 -2.62 5.63
N VAL A 339 -15.30 -1.33 5.63
CA VAL A 339 -15.76 -0.36 6.63
C VAL A 339 -16.70 0.65 5.98
N ASP A 340 -18.00 0.45 6.18
CA ASP A 340 -19.05 1.25 5.52
C ASP A 340 -19.57 2.42 6.39
N SER A 341 -18.74 2.91 7.30
CA SER A 341 -19.21 3.78 8.38
C SER A 341 -18.39 5.05 8.60
N VAL A 342 -17.43 5.38 7.74
CA VAL A 342 -16.55 6.54 7.96
C VAL A 342 -17.34 7.83 8.09
N HIS A 343 -18.37 8.04 7.27
CA HIS A 343 -19.23 9.21 7.39
C HIS A 343 -19.92 9.27 8.76
N SER A 344 -20.53 8.16 9.19
CA SER A 344 -21.21 8.08 10.50
C SER A 344 -20.24 8.18 11.68
N MET A 345 -18.99 7.74 11.52
CA MET A 345 -17.91 7.92 12.51
C MET A 345 -17.59 9.42 12.67
N LEU A 346 -17.42 10.14 11.56
CA LEU A 346 -17.19 11.59 11.56
C LEU A 346 -18.36 12.39 12.16
N GLU A 347 -19.60 11.92 12.01
CA GLU A 347 -20.76 12.55 12.65
C GLU A 347 -20.82 12.28 14.16
N ALA A 348 -20.41 11.09 14.59
CA ALA A 348 -20.52 10.65 15.98
C ALA A 348 -19.36 11.13 16.87
N THR A 349 -18.21 11.46 16.29
CA THR A 349 -17.00 11.80 17.04
C THR A 349 -16.16 12.88 16.35
N SER A 350 -15.00 13.24 16.92
CA SER A 350 -14.07 14.18 16.27
C SER A 350 -13.29 13.53 15.13
N LEU A 351 -12.79 14.35 14.20
CA LEU A 351 -11.89 13.91 13.12
C LEU A 351 -10.70 13.12 13.66
N GLU A 352 -10.02 13.64 14.69
CA GLU A 352 -8.87 13.00 15.35
C GLU A 352 -9.19 11.58 15.86
N ARG A 353 -10.35 11.39 16.50
CA ARG A 353 -10.78 10.08 16.99
C ARG A 353 -11.15 9.13 15.85
N THR A 354 -11.73 9.66 14.78
CA THR A 354 -12.02 8.88 13.57
C THR A 354 -10.72 8.43 12.91
N GLN A 355 -9.75 9.33 12.79
CA GLN A 355 -8.41 9.04 12.27
C GLN A 355 -7.73 7.96 13.10
N ALA A 356 -7.73 8.07 14.43
CA ALA A 356 -7.16 7.06 15.31
C ALA A 356 -7.83 5.68 15.17
N ALA A 357 -9.17 5.64 15.04
CA ALA A 357 -9.89 4.40 14.80
C ALA A 357 -9.57 3.79 13.43
N ILE A 358 -9.52 4.60 12.36
CA ILE A 358 -9.15 4.16 11.01
C ILE A 358 -7.72 3.63 11.00
N ASP A 359 -6.78 4.35 11.62
CA ASP A 359 -5.38 3.91 11.67
C ASP A 359 -5.26 2.59 12.42
N GLY A 360 -5.88 2.45 13.59
CA GLY A 360 -5.91 1.20 14.35
C GLY A 360 -6.47 0.02 13.55
N ILE A 361 -7.62 0.18 12.89
CA ILE A 361 -8.18 -0.86 11.99
C ILE A 361 -7.21 -1.15 10.85
N GLY A 362 -6.61 -0.11 10.27
CA GLY A 362 -5.63 -0.24 9.20
C GLY A 362 -4.36 -0.96 9.65
N GLN A 363 -3.94 -0.86 10.91
CA GLN A 363 -2.81 -1.65 11.43
C GLN A 363 -3.19 -3.14 11.49
N GLU A 364 -4.33 -3.47 12.07
CA GLU A 364 -4.85 -4.86 12.13
C GLU A 364 -4.95 -5.51 10.75
N VAL A 365 -5.57 -4.81 9.79
CA VAL A 365 -5.68 -5.28 8.40
C VAL A 365 -4.32 -5.66 7.83
N ARG A 366 -3.30 -4.83 8.08
CA ARG A 366 -1.99 -4.98 7.46
C ARG A 366 -1.11 -5.99 8.20
N GLU A 367 -1.22 -6.12 9.51
CA GLU A 367 -0.60 -7.21 10.28
C GLU A 367 -1.00 -8.58 9.73
N HIS A 368 -2.25 -8.69 9.25
CA HIS A 368 -2.79 -9.89 8.64
C HIS A 368 -2.72 -9.94 7.11
N ARG A 369 -1.96 -9.03 6.47
CA ARG A 369 -1.81 -8.93 4.99
C ARG A 369 -3.15 -8.86 4.23
N GLY A 370 -4.16 -8.29 4.87
CA GLY A 370 -5.49 -8.10 4.32
C GLY A 370 -5.61 -6.80 3.52
N ILE A 371 -6.74 -6.65 2.81
CA ILE A 371 -7.13 -5.38 2.19
C ILE A 371 -8.33 -4.81 2.94
N GLY A 372 -8.15 -3.62 3.49
CA GLY A 372 -9.19 -2.83 4.14
C GLY A 372 -9.70 -1.76 3.19
N HIS A 373 -11.01 -1.67 2.96
CA HIS A 373 -11.60 -0.60 2.18
C HIS A 373 -12.61 0.19 3.01
N PHE A 374 -12.53 1.51 2.93
CA PHE A 374 -13.23 2.44 3.80
C PHE A 374 -14.07 3.38 2.95
N HIS A 375 -15.35 3.49 3.27
CA HIS A 375 -16.28 4.23 2.43
C HIS A 375 -16.57 5.60 2.99
N LEU A 376 -16.35 6.61 2.16
CA LEU A 376 -16.72 7.97 2.45
C LEU A 376 -17.48 8.56 1.26
N SER A 377 -18.81 8.65 1.38
CA SER A 377 -19.70 9.26 0.39
C SER A 377 -19.58 10.79 0.35
N SER A 378 -18.37 11.27 0.12
CA SER A 378 -18.01 12.68 -0.04
C SER A 378 -17.30 12.89 -1.37
N PRO A 379 -17.41 14.09 -1.98
CA PRO A 379 -16.59 14.46 -3.12
C PRO A 379 -15.10 14.30 -2.82
N ARG A 380 -14.32 13.91 -3.84
CA ARG A 380 -12.85 13.70 -3.76
C ARG A 380 -12.09 14.91 -3.24
N ASP A 381 -12.54 16.10 -3.61
CA ASP A 381 -11.98 17.40 -3.28
C ASP A 381 -12.55 17.99 -1.98
N GLY A 382 -13.40 17.23 -1.27
CA GLY A 382 -13.94 17.63 0.02
C GLY A 382 -12.93 17.52 1.15
N ASP A 383 -13.02 18.44 2.13
CA ASP A 383 -12.11 18.52 3.29
C ASP A 383 -11.97 17.19 4.05
N ALA A 384 -13.06 16.43 4.17
CA ALA A 384 -13.06 15.14 4.86
C ALA A 384 -12.21 14.09 4.14
N VAL A 385 -12.23 14.07 2.80
CA VAL A 385 -11.37 13.17 2.01
C VAL A 385 -9.93 13.61 2.14
N ALA A 386 -9.64 14.89 1.94
CA ALA A 386 -8.28 15.44 2.05
C ALA A 386 -7.65 15.19 3.43
N SER A 387 -8.44 15.26 4.51
CA SER A 387 -7.96 15.02 5.88
C SER A 387 -7.71 13.55 6.21
N LEU A 388 -8.36 12.63 5.49
CA LEU A 388 -8.28 11.20 5.75
C LEU A 388 -7.36 10.46 4.77
N GLU A 389 -7.21 10.96 3.54
CA GLU A 389 -6.37 10.40 2.47
C GLU A 389 -4.97 9.95 2.95
N PRO A 390 -4.22 10.73 3.76
CA PRO A 390 -2.89 10.32 4.24
C PRO A 390 -2.85 9.02 5.05
N LEU A 391 -3.97 8.58 5.63
CA LEU A 391 -4.03 7.33 6.39
C LEU A 391 -4.05 6.08 5.49
N PHE A 392 -4.45 6.26 4.23
CA PHE A 392 -4.68 5.19 3.28
C PHE A 392 -3.49 5.00 2.35
N ASP A 393 -3.26 3.75 1.95
CA ASP A 393 -2.21 3.41 0.98
C ASP A 393 -2.66 3.75 -0.45
N ALA A 394 -3.98 3.78 -0.69
CA ALA A 394 -4.55 4.26 -1.94
C ALA A 394 -5.93 4.92 -1.75
N VAL A 395 -6.32 5.75 -2.73
CA VAL A 395 -7.68 6.30 -2.86
C VAL A 395 -8.28 5.80 -4.18
N VAL A 396 -9.50 5.27 -4.09
CA VAL A 396 -10.36 4.96 -5.24
C VAL A 396 -11.40 6.06 -5.33
N GLU A 397 -11.25 6.89 -6.36
CA GLU A 397 -12.23 7.90 -6.71
C GLU A 397 -13.30 7.33 -7.62
N LEU A 398 -14.56 7.50 -7.26
CA LEU A 398 -15.71 7.13 -8.06
C LEU A 398 -16.37 8.37 -8.66
N ARG A 399 -16.78 8.27 -9.92
CA ARG A 399 -17.61 9.28 -10.58
C ARG A 399 -18.67 8.64 -11.46
N VAL A 400 -19.73 9.38 -11.74
CA VAL A 400 -20.66 9.03 -12.82
C VAL A 400 -20.05 9.50 -14.13
N GLY A 401 -19.65 8.58 -15.00
CA GLY A 401 -19.17 8.86 -16.35
C GLY A 401 -20.31 9.06 -17.35
N ASP A 402 -19.95 9.16 -18.64
CA ASP A 402 -20.93 9.35 -19.72
C ASP A 402 -21.83 8.12 -19.94
N VAL A 403 -21.31 6.92 -19.66
CA VAL A 403 -21.96 5.64 -19.93
C VAL A 403 -22.31 4.87 -18.66
N ASP A 404 -21.38 4.79 -17.71
CA ASP A 404 -21.55 4.10 -16.43
C ASP A 404 -20.66 4.77 -15.36
N VAL A 405 -20.68 4.25 -14.14
CA VAL A 405 -19.76 4.61 -13.07
C VAL A 405 -18.33 4.26 -13.49
N GLU A 406 -17.44 5.20 -13.30
CA GLU A 406 -16.01 5.05 -13.52
C GLU A 406 -15.26 5.17 -12.21
N GLN A 407 -14.07 4.58 -12.17
CA GLN A 407 -13.14 4.66 -11.07
C GLN A 407 -11.77 5.15 -11.52
N ARG A 408 -11.05 5.77 -10.59
CA ARG A 408 -9.64 6.13 -10.72
C ARG A 408 -8.93 5.83 -9.41
N TRP A 409 -7.80 5.15 -9.51
CA TRP A 409 -6.92 4.85 -8.38
C TRP A 409 -5.82 5.89 -8.29
N ARG A 410 -5.56 6.37 -7.07
CA ARG A 410 -4.40 7.16 -6.67
C ARG A 410 -3.64 6.41 -5.59
N LEU A 411 -2.36 6.18 -5.77
CA LEU A 411 -1.49 5.62 -4.73
C LEU A 411 -0.97 6.78 -3.87
N THR A 412 -1.23 6.76 -2.57
CA THR A 412 -0.94 7.92 -1.69
C THR A 412 0.56 8.19 -1.61
N GLU A 413 1.36 7.14 -1.44
CA GLU A 413 2.81 7.20 -1.24
C GLU A 413 3.56 7.81 -2.44
N THR A 414 3.20 7.35 -3.64
CA THR A 414 3.84 7.80 -4.88
C THR A 414 3.13 9.00 -5.49
N GLY A 415 1.85 9.22 -5.15
CA GLY A 415 1.00 10.20 -5.83
C GLY A 415 0.58 9.77 -7.24
N TYR A 416 0.95 8.57 -7.69
CA TYR A 416 0.60 8.07 -9.01
C TYR A 416 -0.92 7.93 -9.16
N GLU A 417 -1.46 8.48 -10.24
CA GLU A 417 -2.87 8.34 -10.61
C GLU A 417 -3.03 7.55 -11.90
N THR A 418 -3.97 6.61 -11.87
CA THR A 418 -4.44 5.92 -13.07
C THR A 418 -5.32 6.84 -13.93
N ALA A 419 -5.50 6.50 -15.21
CA ALA A 419 -6.59 7.07 -16.00
C ALA A 419 -7.96 6.61 -15.43
N TRP A 420 -9.03 7.30 -15.79
CA TRP A 420 -10.39 6.83 -15.49
C TRP A 420 -10.70 5.58 -16.29
N PHE A 421 -11.29 4.58 -15.62
CA PHE A 421 -11.74 3.35 -16.27
C PHE A 421 -13.07 2.88 -15.66
N PRO A 422 -13.88 2.08 -16.38
CA PRO A 422 -15.16 1.61 -15.88
C PRO A 422 -15.03 0.87 -14.55
N LEU A 423 -15.95 1.14 -13.62
CA LEU A 423 -16.18 0.27 -12.48
C LEU A 423 -16.81 -1.02 -13.02
N LYS A 424 -16.30 -2.18 -12.61
CA LYS A 424 -16.86 -3.48 -13.05
C LYS A 424 -18.05 -3.85 -12.19
#